data_AF-A0A7C4TMT1-F1
#
_entry.id   AF-A0A7C4TMT1-F1
#
_cell.length_a   1.000
_cell.length_b   1.000
_cell.length_c   1.000
_cell.angle_alpha   90.00
_cell.angle_beta   90.00
_cell.angle_gamma   90.00
#
_symmetry.space_group_name_H-M   'P 1'
#
loop_
_entity.id
_entity.type
_entity.pdbx_description
1 polymer ?
#
loop_
_entity_poly.entity_id
_entity_poly.type
_entity_poly.pdbx_seq_one_letter_code
_entity_poly.pdbx_strand_id
1 'polypeptide(L)'
;MKVLEKALLLNNNVLEECKVLITDEYIKILLSGRVYFKLLDNRSSLSLIEYKTLSKLRGRTIIIGVNDLIDIKYIRISRISKDVMKIFNDYVGSNTNIYDVYLETKDCTYRFILTQRDMIKLRNYVRKSLHSNK
;
A
#
# COMPACT_ATOMS: atom_id res chain seq x y z
N MET A 1 14.32 -2.36 12.65
CA MET A 1 13.02 -2.64 11.98
C MET A 1 12.20 -1.36 11.90
N LYS A 2 11.73 -0.98 10.70
CA LYS A 2 10.84 0.18 10.50
C LYS A 2 9.44 -0.31 10.16
N VAL A 3 8.42 0.42 10.60
CA VAL A 3 7.00 0.07 10.37
C VAL A 3 6.30 1.24 9.66
N LEU A 4 5.53 0.91 8.63
CA LEU A 4 4.54 1.83 8.06
C LEU A 4 3.19 1.51 8.72
N GLU A 5 2.68 2.48 9.47
CA GLU A 5 1.52 2.29 10.35
C GLU A 5 0.19 2.46 9.61
N LYS A 6 0.18 3.24 8.53
CA LYS A 6 -1.03 3.52 7.74
C LYS A 6 -0.73 3.33 6.26
N ALA A 7 -0.95 2.11 5.79
CA ALA A 7 -0.76 1.74 4.40
C ALA A 7 -2.02 1.05 3.87
N LEU A 8 -2.44 1.44 2.68
CA LEU A 8 -3.47 0.74 1.93
C LEU A 8 -2.82 0.12 0.70
N LEU A 9 -2.97 -1.20 0.51
CA LEU A 9 -2.58 -1.88 -0.70
C LEU A 9 -3.77 -1.92 -1.67
N LEU A 10 -3.55 -1.57 -2.93
CA LEU A 10 -4.53 -1.82 -3.97
C LEU A 10 -4.43 -3.29 -4.41
N ASN A 11 -5.48 -4.05 -4.12
CA ASN A 11 -5.59 -5.46 -4.48
C ASN A 11 -6.92 -5.70 -5.20
N ASN A 12 -6.88 -6.16 -6.45
CA ASN A 12 -8.07 -6.42 -7.27
C ASN A 12 -9.10 -5.26 -7.26
N ASN A 13 -8.63 -4.03 -7.50
CA ASN A 13 -9.45 -2.80 -7.50
C ASN A 13 -10.03 -2.38 -6.14
N VAL A 14 -9.56 -3.00 -5.05
CA VAL A 14 -9.99 -2.72 -3.69
C VAL A 14 -8.81 -2.21 -2.87
N LEU A 15 -9.03 -1.15 -2.10
CA LEU A 15 -8.07 -0.64 -1.13
C LEU A 15 -8.22 -1.40 0.19
N GLU A 16 -7.23 -2.24 0.48
CA GLU A 16 -7.15 -3.06 1.67
C GLU A 16 -6.07 -2.51 2.61
N GLU A 17 -6.40 -2.39 3.89
CA GLU A 17 -5.41 -2.00 4.89
C GLU A 17 -4.33 -3.06 5.07
N CYS A 18 -3.10 -2.58 5.17
CA CYS A 18 -1.95 -3.42 5.40
C CYS A 18 -0.95 -2.76 6.35
N LYS A 19 -0.17 -3.61 7.02
CA LYS A 19 0.99 -3.19 7.80
C LYS A 19 2.25 -3.59 7.04
N VAL A 20 3.13 -2.63 6.80
CA VAL A 20 4.39 -2.89 6.11
C VAL A 20 5.53 -2.84 7.10
N LEU A 21 6.22 -3.97 7.24
CA LEU A 21 7.42 -4.14 8.05
C LEU A 21 8.64 -4.11 7.12
N ILE A 22 9.61 -3.28 7.46
CA ILE A 22 10.83 -3.11 6.69
C ILE A 22 12.01 -3.55 7.56
N THR A 23 12.71 -4.58 7.11
CA THR A 23 13.96 -5.09 7.70
C THR A 23 15.11 -4.89 6.72
N ASP A 24 16.35 -5.15 7.12
CA ASP A 24 17.49 -5.00 6.21
C ASP A 24 17.50 -6.08 5.11
N GLU A 25 16.75 -7.17 5.29
CA GLU A 25 16.73 -8.32 4.38
C GLU A 25 15.48 -8.37 3.48
N TYR A 26 14.35 -7.85 3.96
CA TYR A 26 13.08 -7.95 3.25
C TYR A 26 12.08 -6.84 3.63
N ILE A 27 11.08 -6.69 2.77
CA ILE A 27 9.84 -5.98 3.05
C ILE A 27 8.74 -7.03 3.26
N LYS A 28 8.05 -6.95 4.39
CA LYS A 28 6.92 -7.84 4.72
C LYS A 28 5.63 -7.04 4.81
N ILE A 29 4.65 -7.40 3.99
CA ILE A 29 3.33 -6.78 3.92
C ILE A 29 2.33 -7.73 4.56
N LEU A 30 1.66 -7.26 5.60
CA LEU A 30 0.65 -7.99 6.35
C LEU A 30 -0.72 -7.42 6.00
N LEU A 31 -1.57 -8.20 5.32
CA LEU A 31 -2.93 -7.78 4.96
C LEU A 31 -3.87 -7.95 6.16
N SER A 32 -4.58 -6.89 6.54
CA SER A 32 -5.53 -6.93 7.66
C SER A 32 -6.86 -7.57 7.28
N GLY A 33 -7.19 -7.63 5.98
CA GLY A 33 -8.52 -7.98 5.49
C GLY A 33 -9.61 -6.99 5.88
N ARG A 34 -9.22 -5.74 6.20
CA ARG A 34 -10.14 -4.61 6.29
C ARG A 34 -10.06 -3.81 4.99
N VAL A 35 -11.22 -3.64 4.35
CA VAL A 35 -11.36 -2.92 3.09
C VAL A 35 -11.98 -1.56 3.33
N TYR A 36 -11.41 -0.55 2.67
CA TYR A 36 -11.83 0.85 2.80
C TYR A 36 -12.62 1.34 1.59
N PHE A 37 -12.28 0.89 0.37
CA PHE A 37 -12.85 1.47 -0.84
C PHE A 37 -12.68 0.59 -2.09
N LYS A 38 -13.60 0.71 -3.06
CA LYS A 38 -13.54 0.08 -4.39
C LYS A 38 -13.32 1.15 -5.47
N LEU A 39 -12.25 1.06 -6.25
CA LEU A 39 -11.84 2.14 -7.17
C LEU A 39 -12.62 2.21 -8.49
N LEU A 40 -13.19 1.10 -8.97
CA LEU A 40 -13.73 1.01 -10.33
C LEU A 40 -15.25 0.74 -10.41
N ASP A 41 -15.99 0.83 -9.30
CA ASP A 41 -17.42 0.54 -9.32
C ASP A 41 -18.23 1.69 -8.72
N ASN A 42 -19.29 2.11 -9.42
CA ASN A 42 -20.23 3.13 -8.93
C ASN A 42 -21.03 2.66 -7.70
N ARG A 43 -20.88 1.38 -7.33
CA ARG A 43 -21.44 0.78 -6.11
C ARG A 43 -20.33 0.67 -5.08
N SER A 44 -20.48 1.41 -3.99
CA SER A 44 -19.56 1.43 -2.84
C SER A 44 -19.53 0.11 -2.04
N SER A 45 -20.39 -0.85 -2.38
CA SER A 45 -20.48 -2.16 -1.72
C SER A 45 -19.70 -3.24 -2.47
N LEU A 46 -19.01 -4.10 -1.71
CA LEU A 46 -18.39 -5.32 -2.23
C LEU A 46 -19.48 -6.33 -2.61
N SER A 47 -19.32 -7.00 -3.76
CA SER A 47 -20.13 -8.18 -4.07
C SER A 47 -19.82 -9.33 -3.10
N LEU A 48 -20.75 -10.29 -2.97
CA LEU A 48 -20.56 -11.47 -2.14
C LEU A 48 -19.32 -12.28 -2.55
N ILE A 49 -19.01 -12.32 -3.85
CA ILE A 49 -17.82 -13.00 -4.39
C ILE A 49 -16.55 -12.26 -3.98
N GLU A 50 -16.52 -10.93 -4.10
CA GLU A 50 -15.36 -10.11 -3.68
C GLU A 50 -15.13 -10.22 -2.18
N TYR A 51 -16.19 -10.17 -1.37
CA TYR A 51 -16.09 -10.39 0.08
C TYR A 51 -15.53 -11.79 0.41
N LYS A 52 -15.99 -12.84 -0.28
CA LYS A 52 -15.46 -14.21 -0.11
C LYS A 52 -13.99 -14.32 -0.56
N THR A 53 -13.58 -13.57 -1.59
CA THR A 53 -12.19 -13.53 -2.03
C THR A 53 -11.31 -12.80 -1.03
N LEU A 54 -11.74 -11.64 -0.53
CA LEU A 54 -11.03 -10.84 0.47
C LEU A 54 -10.92 -11.54 1.83
N SER A 55 -11.98 -12.23 2.26
CA SER A 55 -11.93 -13.03 3.49
C SER A 55 -10.95 -14.20 3.41
N LYS A 56 -10.71 -14.77 2.22
CA LYS A 56 -9.63 -15.76 1.99
C LYS A 56 -8.23 -15.14 1.98
N LEU A 57 -8.13 -13.82 1.80
CA LEU A 57 -6.86 -13.07 1.79
C LEU A 57 -6.49 -12.54 3.19
N ARG A 58 -7.37 -12.65 4.19
CA ARG A 58 -7.09 -12.28 5.59
C ARG A 58 -5.89 -13.02 6.13
N GLY A 59 -4.94 -12.27 6.71
CA GLY A 59 -3.72 -12.84 7.30
C GLY A 59 -2.69 -13.30 6.27
N ARG A 60 -2.94 -13.06 4.98
CA ARG A 60 -1.95 -13.35 3.94
C ARG A 60 -0.77 -12.41 4.12
N THR A 61 0.41 -12.99 4.05
CA THR A 61 1.68 -12.28 4.18
C THR A 61 2.36 -12.31 2.82
N ILE A 62 2.79 -11.14 2.35
CA ILE A 62 3.66 -11.01 1.18
C ILE A 62 5.06 -10.66 1.70
N ILE A 63 6.07 -11.39 1.25
CA ILE A 63 7.47 -11.15 1.60
C ILE A 63 8.20 -10.84 0.30
N ILE A 64 8.88 -9.71 0.26
CA ILE A 64 9.67 -9.24 -0.88
C ILE A 64 11.12 -9.18 -0.40
N GLY A 65 11.98 -10.03 -0.95
CA GLY A 65 13.41 -9.99 -0.65
C GLY A 65 14.05 -8.72 -1.20
N VAL A 66 15.09 -8.21 -0.53
CA VAL A 66 15.82 -7.03 -1.01
C VAL A 66 16.36 -7.22 -2.43
N ASN A 67 16.79 -8.43 -2.77
CA ASN A 67 17.33 -8.75 -4.09
C ASN A 67 16.26 -8.75 -5.19
N ASP A 68 14.98 -8.74 -4.82
CA ASP A 68 13.87 -8.73 -5.76
C ASP A 68 13.32 -7.32 -6.01
N LEU A 69 13.83 -6.31 -5.29
CA LEU A 69 13.48 -4.92 -5.50
C LEU A 69 14.12 -4.39 -6.80
N ILE A 70 13.32 -3.70 -7.61
CA ILE A 70 13.77 -3.08 -8.86
C ILE A 70 13.73 -1.55 -8.75
N ASP A 71 12.57 -0.99 -8.42
CA ASP A 71 12.38 0.47 -8.36
C ASP A 71 11.21 0.86 -7.45
N ILE A 72 11.11 2.15 -7.15
CA ILE A 72 9.96 2.76 -6.49
C ILE A 72 9.57 4.07 -7.17
N LYS A 73 8.34 4.11 -7.69
CA LYS A 73 7.72 5.31 -8.27
C LYS A 73 6.62 5.83 -7.36
N TYR A 74 6.38 7.13 -7.38
CA TYR A 74 5.32 7.72 -6.55
C TYR A 74 4.76 9.00 -7.17
N ILE A 75 3.45 9.20 -6.99
CA ILE A 75 2.70 10.35 -7.50
C ILE A 75 1.88 10.95 -6.34
N ARG A 76 1.97 12.26 -6.15
CA ARG A 76 1.13 12.94 -5.16
C ARG A 76 -0.31 12.95 -5.64
N ILE A 77 -1.23 12.50 -4.80
CA ILE A 77 -2.66 12.57 -5.11
C ILE A 77 -3.15 13.96 -4.72
N SER A 78 -3.39 14.81 -5.73
CA SER A 78 -3.69 16.24 -5.54
C SER A 78 -5.18 16.56 -5.62
N ARG A 79 -5.97 15.71 -6.27
CA ARG A 79 -7.41 15.90 -6.47
C ARG A 79 -8.13 14.61 -6.17
N ILE A 80 -8.82 14.58 -5.04
CA ILE A 80 -9.75 13.53 -4.64
C ILE A 80 -11.09 14.20 -4.36
N SER A 81 -12.20 13.54 -4.68
CA SER A 81 -13.52 14.02 -4.30
C SER A 81 -13.62 14.18 -2.77
N LYS A 82 -14.43 15.13 -2.28
CA LYS A 82 -14.50 15.43 -0.84
C LYS A 82 -14.88 14.21 0.00
N ASP A 83 -15.75 13.34 -0.51
CA ASP A 83 -16.22 12.14 0.20
C ASP A 83 -15.11 11.09 0.34
N VAL A 84 -14.36 10.86 -0.73
CA VAL A 84 -13.21 9.93 -0.70
C VAL A 84 -12.10 10.51 0.18
N MET A 85 -11.87 11.82 0.12
CA MET A 85 -10.91 12.49 1.01
C MET A 85 -11.31 12.39 2.48
N LYS A 86 -12.61 12.41 2.81
CA LYS A 86 -13.11 12.22 4.17
C LYS A 86 -12.78 10.83 4.69
N ILE A 87 -13.09 9.78 3.92
CA ILE A 87 -12.75 8.38 4.27
C ILE A 87 -11.24 8.22 4.49
N PHE A 88 -10.45 8.81 3.60
CA PHE A 88 -8.99 8.81 3.73
C PHE A 88 -8.49 9.61 4.93
N ASN A 89 -9.07 10.78 5.22
CA ASN A 89 -8.69 11.57 6.40
C ASN A 89 -9.05 10.88 7.71
N ASP A 90 -10.18 10.18 7.76
CA ASP A 90 -10.58 9.40 8.94
C ASP A 90 -9.59 8.25 9.20
N TYR A 91 -9.07 7.65 8.13
CA TYR A 91 -8.05 6.60 8.24
C TYR A 91 -6.65 7.16 8.54
N VAL A 92 -6.20 8.12 7.73
CA VAL A 92 -4.82 8.59 7.65
C VAL A 92 -4.53 9.73 8.64
N GLY A 93 -5.52 10.55 8.95
CA GLY A 93 -5.40 11.78 9.72
C GLY A 93 -5.50 13.02 8.81
N SER A 94 -6.24 14.03 9.26
CA SER A 94 -6.48 15.28 8.52
C SER A 94 -5.18 16.02 8.18
N ASN A 95 -5.15 16.69 7.02
CA ASN A 95 -4.05 17.51 6.50
C ASN A 95 -2.75 16.78 6.11
N THR A 96 -2.80 15.46 5.94
CA THR A 96 -1.63 14.70 5.49
C THR A 96 -1.60 14.57 3.97
N ASN A 97 -0.48 14.93 3.33
CA ASN A 97 -0.28 14.62 1.92
C ASN A 97 -0.25 13.09 1.71
N ILE A 98 -0.99 12.62 0.72
CA ILE A 98 -1.06 11.20 0.35
C ILE A 98 -0.49 10.98 -1.04
N TYR A 99 0.09 9.81 -1.22
CA TYR A 99 0.82 9.43 -2.42
C TYR A 99 0.36 8.07 -2.90
N ASP A 100 0.22 7.96 -4.22
CA ASP A 100 0.09 6.69 -4.94
C ASP A 100 1.51 6.18 -5.23
N VAL A 101 1.87 5.04 -4.66
CA VAL A 101 3.24 4.52 -4.63
C VAL A 101 3.27 3.15 -5.30
N TYR A 102 4.19 2.99 -6.25
CA TYR A 102 4.38 1.78 -7.04
C TYR A 102 5.73 1.19 -6.66
N LEU A 103 5.71 0.03 -5.99
CA LEU A 103 6.88 -0.74 -5.63
C LEU A 103 7.09 -1.83 -6.68
N GLU A 104 8.12 -1.68 -7.51
CA GLU A 104 8.44 -2.61 -8.58
C GLU A 104 9.37 -3.70 -8.06
N THR A 105 8.97 -4.95 -8.28
CA THR A 105 9.75 -6.15 -7.94
C THR A 105 9.97 -6.99 -9.19
N LYS A 106 10.83 -8.01 -9.13
CA LYS A 106 11.06 -8.94 -10.25
C LYS A 106 9.79 -9.61 -10.75
N ASP A 107 8.87 -9.94 -9.85
CA ASP A 107 7.69 -10.73 -10.19
C ASP A 107 6.48 -9.86 -10.53
N CYS A 108 6.34 -8.70 -9.87
CA CYS A 108 5.15 -7.86 -10.01
C CYS A 108 5.35 -6.44 -9.43
N THR A 109 4.33 -5.60 -9.60
CA THR A 109 4.28 -4.26 -9.01
C THR A 109 3.20 -4.19 -7.94
N TYR A 110 3.61 -3.78 -6.73
CA TYR A 110 2.69 -3.53 -5.63
C TYR A 110 2.33 -2.05 -5.56
N ARG A 111 1.04 -1.73 -5.63
CA ARG A 111 0.55 -0.36 -5.57
C ARG A 111 -0.03 -0.05 -4.19
N PHE A 112 0.51 0.98 -3.55
CA PHE A 112 0.12 1.45 -2.23
C PHE A 112 -0.41 2.86 -2.26
N ILE A 113 -1.32 3.17 -1.34
CA ILE A 113 -1.61 4.55 -0.93
C ILE A 113 -0.98 4.78 0.43
N LEU A 114 -0.04 5.73 0.51
CA LEU A 114 0.75 6.01 1.69
C LEU A 114 0.69 7.49 2.08
N THR A 115 0.89 7.78 3.37
CA THR A 115 1.21 9.14 3.83
C THR A 115 2.55 9.59 3.25
N GLN A 116 2.77 10.91 3.17
CA GLN A 116 4.08 11.48 2.84
C GLN A 116 5.20 10.90 3.73
N ARG A 117 4.96 10.78 5.03
CA ARG A 117 5.93 10.25 6.00
C ARG A 117 6.30 8.80 5.65
N ASP A 118 5.33 7.94 5.42
CA ASP A 118 5.55 6.52 5.15
C ASP A 118 6.09 6.26 3.73
N MET A 119 5.64 7.04 2.75
CA MET A 119 6.23 7.04 1.40
C MET A 119 7.73 7.37 1.45
N ILE A 120 8.13 8.42 2.17
CA ILE A 120 9.55 8.80 2.28
C ILE A 120 10.36 7.69 2.95
N LYS A 121 9.82 7.05 4.01
CA LYS A 121 10.48 5.90 4.67
C LYS A 121 10.72 4.75 3.68
N LEU A 122 9.69 4.35 2.94
CA LEU A 122 9.77 3.25 1.98
C LEU A 122 10.74 3.58 0.84
N ARG A 123 10.64 4.78 0.26
CA ARG A 123 11.54 5.25 -0.80
C ARG A 123 13.00 5.23 -0.38
N ASN A 124 13.30 5.78 0.80
CA ASN A 124 14.68 5.86 1.28
C ASN A 124 15.24 4.46 1.56
N TYR A 125 14.40 3.52 2.02
CA TYR A 125 14.79 2.13 2.17
C TYR A 125 15.13 1.49 0.81
N VAL A 126 14.19 1.52 -0.14
CA VAL A 126 14.39 0.91 -1.47
C VAL A 126 15.64 1.47 -2.15
N ARG A 127 15.82 2.80 -2.16
CA ARG A 127 17.02 3.41 -2.75
C ARG A 127 18.31 2.98 -2.07
N LYS A 128 18.32 2.86 -0.73
CA LYS A 128 19.49 2.37 0.01
C LYS A 128 19.82 0.93 -0.41
N SER A 129 18.81 0.06 -0.43
CA SER A 129 18.96 -1.35 -0.81
C SER A 129 19.48 -1.51 -2.24
N LEU A 130 18.98 -0.71 -3.19
CA LEU A 130 19.44 -0.73 -4.58
C LEU A 130 20.87 -0.21 -4.76
N HIS A 131 21.31 0.74 -3.93
CA HIS A 131 22.70 1.23 -3.96
C HIS A 131 23.68 0.27 -3.29
N SER A 132 23.28 -0.44 -2.23
CA SER A 132 24.14 -1.43 -1.56
C SER A 132 24.35 -2.71 -2.39
N ASN A 133 23.48 -2.98 -3.36
CA ASN A 133 23.56 -4.14 -4.25
C ASN A 133 24.31 -3.87 -5.57
N LYS A 134 24.87 -2.67 -5.76
CA LYS A 134 25.74 -2.32 -6.89
C LYS A 134 27.19 -2.24 -6.43
#